data_AF-A0A3B8LGN9-F1
#
_entry.id   AF-A0A3B8LGN9-F1
#
_cell.length_a   1.000
_cell.length_b   1.000
_cell.length_c   1.000
_cell.angle_alpha   90.00
_cell.angle_beta   90.00
_cell.angle_gamma   90.00
#
_symmetry.space_group_name_H-M   'P 1'
#
loop_
_entity.id
_entity.type
_entity.pdbx_description
1 polymer ?
#
loop_
_entity_poly.entity_id
_entity_poly.type
_entity_poly.pdbx_seq_one_letter_code
_entity_poly.pdbx_strand_id
1 'polypeptide(L)'
;MESEQSLGVIEGFFGQEWSWQEREQMLSFMAEIGYDYYLYAPKADRYLRRDWQSSWPDETSTALQQLISSCQAKGLRFGLGLSPYELYLNYHGESKQRLFEKI
;
A
#
# COMPACT_ATOMS: atom_id res chain seq x y z
N MET A 1 -27.11 -8.99 -10.26
CA MET A 1 -26.48 -8.30 -9.13
C MET A 1 -25.69 -7.16 -9.71
N GLU A 2 -26.19 -5.94 -9.57
CA GLU A 2 -25.39 -4.75 -9.87
C GLU A 2 -24.10 -4.84 -9.04
N SER A 3 -22.96 -4.54 -9.66
CA SER A 3 -21.70 -4.45 -8.93
C SER A 3 -21.83 -3.33 -7.90
N GLU A 4 -21.95 -3.71 -6.64
CA GLU A 4 -21.92 -2.75 -5.53
C GLU A 4 -20.63 -1.95 -5.67
N GLN A 5 -20.76 -0.62 -5.85
CA GLN A 5 -19.61 0.26 -6.02
C GLN A 5 -18.89 0.33 -4.68
N SER A 6 -17.82 -0.44 -4.53
CA SER A 6 -17.05 -0.50 -3.29
C SER A 6 -16.32 0.82 -3.05
N LEU A 7 -16.48 1.41 -1.86
CA LEU A 7 -15.76 2.63 -1.46
C LEU A 7 -14.47 2.26 -0.71
N GLY A 8 -13.46 3.12 -0.78
CA GLY A 8 -12.18 2.88 -0.13
C GLY A 8 -11.36 4.15 0.04
N VAL A 9 -10.24 4.00 0.74
CA VAL A 9 -9.29 5.08 1.03
C VAL A 9 -7.94 4.75 0.43
N ILE A 10 -7.29 5.75 -0.16
CA ILE A 10 -5.90 5.68 -0.60
C ILE A 10 -5.06 6.69 0.20
N GLU A 11 -4.01 6.21 0.89
CA GLU A 11 -2.98 7.09 1.48
C GLU A 11 -2.06 7.59 0.36
N GLY A 12 -2.58 8.43 -0.53
CA GLY A 12 -1.96 8.72 -1.83
C GLY A 12 -1.21 10.06 -1.94
N PHE A 13 -1.13 10.82 -0.85
CA PHE A 13 -0.65 12.20 -0.85
C PHE A 13 0.88 12.33 -0.70
N PHE A 14 1.40 13.51 -1.02
CA PHE A 14 2.78 13.92 -0.73
C PHE A 14 2.85 14.60 0.64
N GLY A 15 4.00 14.52 1.30
CA GLY A 15 4.24 15.13 2.61
C GLY A 15 4.45 14.07 3.69
N GLN A 16 4.15 14.45 4.94
CA GLN A 16 4.26 13.56 6.09
C GLN A 16 3.25 12.43 5.97
N GLU A 17 3.74 11.19 5.99
CA GLU A 17 2.91 9.99 6.02
C GLU A 17 2.18 9.83 7.37
N TRP A 18 1.10 9.05 7.37
CA TRP A 18 0.43 8.71 8.62
C TRP A 18 1.34 7.82 9.48
N SER A 19 1.33 8.06 10.78
CA SER A 19 1.89 7.11 11.74
C SER A 19 1.12 5.78 11.69
N TRP A 20 1.75 4.70 12.18
CA TRP A 20 1.09 3.40 12.27
C TRP A 20 -0.21 3.43 13.09
N GLN A 21 -0.27 4.27 14.12
CA GLN A 21 -1.46 4.45 14.95
C GLN A 21 -2.59 5.17 14.19
N GLU A 22 -2.28 6.22 13.43
CA GLU A 22 -3.27 6.93 12.61
C GLU A 22 -3.83 6.02 11.51
N ARG A 23 -2.99 5.15 10.92
CA ARG A 23 -3.45 4.13 9.97
C ARG A 23 -4.47 3.18 10.62
N GLU A 24 -4.19 2.67 11.82
CA GLU A 24 -5.10 1.79 12.55
C GLU A 24 -6.43 2.47 12.91
N GLN A 25 -6.38 3.74 13.31
CA GLN A 25 -7.58 4.56 13.56
C GLN A 25 -8.41 4.74 12.28
N MET A 26 -7.76 4.99 11.14
CA MET A 26 -8.43 5.09 9.85
C MET A 26 -9.10 3.77 9.47
N LEU A 27 -8.44 2.62 9.66
CA LEU A 27 -9.04 1.31 9.38
C LEU A 27 -10.28 1.07 10.24
N SER A 28 -10.24 1.43 11.52
CA SER A 28 -11.40 1.31 12.42
C SER A 28 -12.56 2.17 11.94
N PHE A 29 -12.29 3.45 11.63
CA PHE A 29 -13.30 4.36 11.10
C PHE A 29 -13.91 3.86 9.78
N MET A 30 -13.09 3.38 8.84
CA MET A 30 -13.54 2.82 7.56
C MET A 30 -14.50 1.63 7.76
N ALA A 31 -14.16 0.72 8.68
CA ALA A 31 -15.00 -0.43 8.99
C ALA A 31 -16.35 -0.01 9.59
N GLU A 32 -16.37 1.00 10.47
CA GLU A 32 -17.60 1.54 11.07
C GLU A 32 -18.56 2.15 10.04
N ILE A 33 -18.03 2.78 8.99
CA ILE A 33 -18.82 3.44 7.95
C ILE A 33 -19.06 2.57 6.70
N GLY A 34 -18.65 1.30 6.72
CA GLY A 34 -18.90 0.35 5.64
C GLY A 34 -18.05 0.56 4.38
N TYR A 35 -16.80 1.01 4.52
CA TYR A 35 -15.84 1.05 3.40
C TYR A 35 -15.15 -0.31 3.25
N ASP A 36 -14.66 -0.62 2.05
CA ASP A 36 -14.26 -1.98 1.68
C ASP A 36 -12.77 -2.17 1.45
N TYR A 37 -12.01 -1.11 1.18
CA TYR A 37 -10.58 -1.26 0.87
C TYR A 37 -9.71 -0.08 1.29
N TYR A 38 -8.52 -0.39 1.76
CA TYR A 38 -7.45 0.55 2.08
C TYR A 38 -6.23 0.29 1.18
N LEU A 39 -5.80 1.33 0.46
CA LEU A 39 -4.65 1.29 -0.43
C LEU A 39 -3.48 2.08 0.19
N TYR A 40 -2.48 1.34 0.67
CA TYR A 40 -1.22 1.88 1.18
C TYR A 40 -0.36 2.36 0.01
N ALA A 41 -0.29 3.67 -0.19
CA ALA A 41 0.48 4.28 -1.28
C ALA A 41 1.19 5.60 -0.91
N PRO A 42 1.73 5.77 0.33
CA PRO A 42 2.30 7.04 0.76
C PRO A 42 3.47 7.42 -0.15
N LYS A 43 3.45 8.65 -0.69
CA LYS A 43 4.46 9.07 -1.69
C LYS A 43 5.85 9.28 -1.08
N ALA A 44 5.94 9.37 0.25
CA ALA A 44 7.17 9.46 1.01
C ALA A 44 7.87 8.10 1.20
N ASP A 45 7.14 6.98 1.08
CA ASP A 45 7.76 5.65 1.14
C ASP A 45 8.60 5.40 -0.10
N ARG A 46 9.92 5.48 0.08
CA ARG A 46 10.90 5.29 -0.99
C ARG A 46 10.86 3.87 -1.58
N TYR A 47 10.49 2.85 -0.81
CA TYR A 47 10.45 1.46 -1.25
C TYR A 47 9.20 1.13 -2.09
N LEU A 48 8.24 2.07 -2.15
CA LEU A 48 7.17 2.08 -3.14
C LEU A 48 7.51 2.92 -4.37
N ARG A 49 8.57 3.75 -4.33
CA ARG A 49 8.97 4.64 -5.43
C ARG A 49 10.43 4.50 -5.85
N ARG A 50 11.32 5.32 -5.30
CA ARG A 50 12.70 5.50 -5.81
C ARG A 50 13.57 4.27 -5.59
N ASP A 51 13.32 3.56 -4.50
CA ASP A 51 14.04 2.37 -4.06
C ASP A 51 13.16 1.12 -4.19
N TRP A 52 12.25 1.10 -5.17
CA TRP A 52 11.25 0.04 -5.32
C TRP A 52 11.86 -1.37 -5.48
N GLN A 53 13.10 -1.46 -5.93
CA GLN A 53 13.85 -2.71 -6.13
C GLN A 53 14.42 -3.27 -4.82
N SER A 54 14.39 -2.49 -3.74
CA SER A 54 14.86 -2.89 -2.42
C SER A 54 13.70 -3.36 -1.55
N SER A 55 14.01 -4.27 -0.63
CA SER A 55 13.09 -4.64 0.45
C SER A 55 12.94 -3.49 1.45
N TRP A 56 11.76 -3.40 2.07
CA TRP A 56 11.59 -2.59 3.27
C TRP A 56 12.52 -3.09 4.39
N PRO A 57 12.93 -2.22 5.33
CA PRO A 57 13.54 -2.65 6.59
C PRO A 57 12.61 -3.60 7.36
N ASP A 58 13.20 -4.46 8.20
CA ASP A 58 12.44 -5.48 8.95
C ASP A 58 11.34 -4.87 9.84
N GLU A 59 11.62 -3.73 10.47
CA GLU A 59 10.65 -3.00 11.29
C GLU A 59 9.43 -2.55 10.47
N THR A 60 9.67 -1.91 9.32
CA THR A 60 8.61 -1.48 8.40
C THR A 60 7.85 -2.68 7.83
N SER A 61 8.55 -3.76 7.47
CA SER A 61 7.92 -4.99 6.99
C SER A 61 7.00 -5.60 8.05
N THR A 62 7.45 -5.64 9.30
CA THR A 62 6.65 -6.15 10.44
C THR A 62 5.40 -5.29 10.66
N ALA A 63 5.55 -3.97 10.63
CA ALA A 63 4.42 -3.05 10.79
C ALA A 63 3.40 -3.15 9.63
N LEU A 64 3.87 -3.34 8.40
CA LEU A 64 2.99 -3.60 7.24
C LEU A 64 2.22 -4.92 7.39
N GLN A 65 2.86 -5.99 7.87
CA GLN A 65 2.16 -7.27 8.13
C GLN A 65 1.07 -7.12 9.21
N GLN A 66 1.34 -6.32 10.25
CA GLN A 66 0.33 -6.00 11.27
C GLN A 66 -0.83 -5.19 10.67
N LEU A 67 -0.54 -4.20 9.82
CA LEU A 67 -1.56 -3.40 9.14
C LEU A 67 -2.44 -4.25 8.20
N ILE A 68 -1.84 -5.18 7.45
CA ILE A 68 -2.56 -6.15 6.60
C ILE A 68 -3.48 -7.03 7.46
N SER A 69 -2.96 -7.55 8.57
CA SER A 69 -3.73 -8.38 9.50
C SER A 69 -4.90 -7.61 10.11
N SER A 70 -4.69 -6.32 10.43
CA SER A 70 -5.74 -5.44 10.92
C SER A 70 -6.84 -5.17 9.89
N CYS A 71 -6.47 -4.95 8.62
CA CYS A 71 -7.43 -4.84 7.53
C CYS A 71 -8.31 -6.10 7.44
N GLN A 72 -7.69 -7.28 7.40
CA GLN A 72 -8.39 -8.57 7.32
C GLN A 72 -9.35 -8.77 8.51
N ALA A 73 -8.90 -8.48 9.73
CA ALA A 73 -9.72 -8.59 10.94
C ALA A 73 -10.94 -7.66 10.93
N LYS A 74 -10.87 -6.54 10.21
CA LYS A 74 -11.94 -5.55 10.06
C LYS A 74 -12.78 -5.73 8.79
N GLY A 75 -12.55 -6.79 8.01
CA GLY A 75 -13.25 -7.03 6.74
C GLY A 75 -12.82 -6.11 5.59
N LEU A 76 -11.70 -5.39 5.74
CA LEU A 76 -11.14 -4.51 4.72
C LEU A 76 -10.18 -5.27 3.80
N ARG A 77 -10.25 -4.99 2.50
CA ARG A 77 -9.22 -5.42 1.55
C ARG A 77 -8.01 -4.48 1.63
N PHE A 78 -6.81 -5.05 1.66
CA PHE A 78 -5.57 -4.28 1.63
C PHE A 78 -4.97 -4.27 0.22
N GLY A 79 -4.44 -3.12 -0.20
CA GLY A 79 -3.66 -3.00 -1.44
C GLY A 79 -2.38 -2.19 -1.22
N LEU A 80 -1.37 -2.44 -2.05
CA LEU A 80 -0.13 -1.67 -2.12
C LEU A 80 -0.08 -0.86 -3.42
N GLY A 81 0.23 0.43 -3.31
CA GLY A 81 0.48 1.31 -4.45
C GLY A 81 1.96 1.35 -4.81
N LEU A 82 2.41 0.43 -5.66
CA LEU A 82 3.77 0.43 -6.20
C LEU A 82 3.89 1.41 -7.37
N SER A 83 4.89 2.27 -7.35
CA SER A 83 5.21 3.23 -8.40
C SER A 83 6.67 3.08 -8.82
N PRO A 84 7.00 2.11 -9.69
CA PRO A 84 8.38 1.77 -10.07
C PRO A 84 9.08 2.95 -10.75
N TYR A 85 9.75 3.78 -9.97
CA TYR A 85 10.35 5.01 -10.46
C TYR A 85 11.39 4.69 -11.53
N GLU A 86 11.35 5.46 -12.63
CA GLU A 86 12.24 5.33 -13.79
C GLU A 86 12.20 4.00 -14.56
N LEU A 87 11.36 3.02 -14.17
CA LEU A 87 11.22 1.75 -14.90
C LEU A 87 10.83 1.95 -16.37
N TYR A 88 10.09 3.02 -16.68
CA TYR A 88 9.69 3.38 -18.05
C TYR A 88 10.87 3.73 -18.96
N LEU A 89 12.05 4.10 -18.41
CA LEU A 89 13.24 4.39 -19.20
C LEU A 89 13.83 3.14 -19.87
N ASN A 90 13.64 1.96 -19.26
CA ASN A 90 14.09 0.68 -19.79
C ASN A 90 13.23 -0.48 -19.28
N TYR A 91 12.07 -0.71 -19.90
CA TYR A 91 11.14 -1.78 -19.49
C TYR A 91 11.39 -3.12 -20.21
N HIS A 92 12.62 -3.62 -20.16
CA HIS A 92 13.01 -4.89 -20.80
C HIS A 92 13.99 -5.69 -19.94
N GLY A 93 14.16 -6.98 -20.27
CA GLY A 93 15.15 -7.87 -19.65
C GLY A 93 15.11 -7.84 -18.13
N GLU A 94 16.26 -7.51 -17.53
CA GLU A 94 16.47 -7.47 -16.07
C GLU A 94 15.49 -6.51 -15.35
N SER A 95 15.22 -5.33 -15.89
CA SER A 95 14.35 -4.35 -15.23
C SER A 95 12.91 -4.84 -15.12
N LYS A 96 12.43 -5.61 -16.11
CA LYS A 96 11.12 -6.28 -16.05
C LYS A 96 11.13 -7.43 -15.05
N GLN A 97 12.22 -8.20 -14.96
CA GLN A 97 12.36 -9.27 -13.97
C GLN A 97 12.32 -8.73 -12.55
N ARG A 98 13.05 -7.66 -12.24
CA ARG A 98 13.05 -7.02 -10.91
C ARG A 98 11.65 -6.57 -10.48
N LEU A 99 10.80 -6.12 -11.41
CA LEU A 99 9.41 -5.78 -11.11
C LEU A 99 8.62 -7.02 -10.65
N PHE A 100 8.78 -8.16 -11.30
CA PHE A 100 8.12 -9.40 -10.90
C PHE A 100 8.67 -9.97 -9.58
N GLU A 101 9.93 -9.73 -9.26
CA GLU A 101 10.50 -10.13 -7.96
C GLU A 101 9.94 -9.30 -6.78
N LYS A 102 9.48 -8.07 -7.05
CA LYS A 102 8.91 -7.16 -6.05
C LYS A 102 7.42 -7.42 -5.76
N ILE A 103 6.68 -7.97 -6.73
CA ILE A 103 5.22 -8.19 -6.67
C ILE A 103 4.94 -9.61 -6.17
#